data_AF-T0ZWS2-F1
#
_entry.id   AF-T0ZWS2-F1
#
_cell.length_a   1.000
_cell.length_b   1.000
_cell.length_c   1.000
_cell.angle_alpha   90.00
_cell.angle_beta   90.00
_cell.angle_gamma   90.00
#
_symmetry.space_group_name_H-M   'P 1'
#
loop_
_entity.id
_entity.type
_entity.pdbx_description
1 polymer ?
#
loop_
_entity_poly.entity_id
_entity_poly.type
_entity_poly.pdbx_seq_one_letter_code
_entity_poly.pdbx_strand_id
1 'polypeptide(L)'
;MDALFEQSGVLRVGQLEEALDLAELLVAQPLPAGPRVLVVTNATGPGVVAVDALLSEGLSVPELPLSSQELLRSGLPDARSLRNPLDLGIFAAGEDYQRAIQWAAGTGDVDALMVVWIPLESPGTSQAQGALRTALQAQALAEGPGRKPILLVTSPGDWAVDSAGGSLPVHHFPEPAARALGLAWRYARWRSTPPGSVPVFRELSWDRLRLHLDAIRQRGGGELTPLELEELARLCGLQGVGPHLWTGKEAALEVSVGGTDAFSPVMTLAVNVPPLRVELPRQRWILPITEPEGETLVRRLEEDPVSRSWISGDPSSVARIRRSVLLVSRLVDEFPELEGLELSIPAGEPGGVILRRLWTTPTPEGGGASATVPARRP
;
A
#
# COMPACT_ATOMS: atom_id res chain seq x y z
N MET A 1 12.04 4.86 -1.48
CA MET A 1 11.97 3.43 -1.13
C MET A 1 10.58 3.06 -0.64
N ASP A 2 10.03 3.73 0.37
CA ASP A 2 8.72 3.36 0.95
C ASP A 2 7.58 3.26 -0.07
N ALA A 3 7.42 4.24 -0.97
CA ALA A 3 6.40 4.19 -2.02
C ALA A 3 6.56 3.01 -3.00
N LEU A 4 7.79 2.55 -3.24
CA LEU A 4 8.07 1.41 -4.12
C LEU A 4 7.71 0.09 -3.44
N PHE A 5 7.95 -0.01 -2.12
CA PHE A 5 7.52 -1.17 -1.32
C PHE A 5 6.00 -1.26 -1.20
N GLU A 6 5.33 -0.12 -1.00
CA GLU A 6 3.85 -0.07 -1.02
C GLU A 6 3.28 -0.58 -2.34
N GLN A 7 3.89 -0.25 -3.48
CA GLN A 7 3.46 -0.72 -4.80
C GLN A 7 3.69 -2.23 -5.00
N SER A 8 4.80 -2.77 -4.52
CA SER A 8 5.13 -4.19 -4.67
C SER A 8 4.48 -5.10 -3.62
N GLY A 9 3.70 -4.53 -2.68
CA GLY A 9 3.08 -5.28 -1.60
C GLY A 9 4.05 -5.71 -0.51
N VAL A 10 5.27 -5.14 -0.50
CA VAL A 10 6.28 -5.40 0.53
C VAL A 10 5.90 -4.63 1.80
N LEU A 11 5.67 -5.38 2.88
CA LEU A 11 5.42 -4.82 4.19
C LEU A 11 6.73 -4.50 4.89
N ARG A 12 6.96 -3.21 5.18
CA ARG A 12 8.11 -2.78 5.97
C ARG A 12 7.77 -2.84 7.46
N VAL A 13 8.64 -3.49 8.21
CA VAL A 13 8.62 -3.56 9.68
C VAL A 13 9.86 -2.87 10.24
N GLY A 14 9.74 -2.34 11.46
CA GLY A 14 10.81 -1.63 12.14
C GLY A 14 11.78 -2.53 12.91
N GLN A 15 11.31 -3.71 13.32
CA GLN A 15 12.04 -4.65 14.18
C GLN A 15 11.77 -6.11 13.79
N LEU A 16 12.64 -7.04 14.21
CA LEU A 16 12.51 -8.46 13.88
C LEU A 16 11.26 -9.07 14.53
N GLU A 17 10.97 -8.66 15.75
CA GLU A 17 9.82 -9.08 16.55
C GLU A 17 8.51 -8.81 15.79
N GLU A 18 8.37 -7.61 15.21
CA GLU A 18 7.23 -7.26 14.37
C GLU A 18 7.09 -8.16 13.13
N ALA A 19 8.21 -8.58 12.54
CA ALA A 19 8.22 -9.49 11.41
C ALA A 19 7.71 -10.89 11.81
N LEU A 20 8.11 -11.36 12.99
CA LEU A 20 7.70 -12.65 13.55
C LEU A 20 6.22 -12.64 13.95
N ASP A 21 5.77 -11.59 14.65
CA ASP A 21 4.35 -11.40 15.02
C ASP A 21 3.44 -11.41 13.78
N LEU A 22 3.85 -10.68 12.73
CA LEU A 22 3.13 -10.66 11.46
C LEU A 22 3.15 -12.04 10.77
N ALA A 23 4.30 -12.71 10.73
CA ALA A 23 4.42 -14.02 10.10
C ALA A 23 3.55 -15.06 10.80
N GLU A 24 3.54 -15.07 12.14
CA GLU A 24 2.67 -15.93 12.94
C GLU A 24 1.20 -15.69 12.60
N LEU A 25 0.76 -14.42 12.57
CA LEU A 25 -0.60 -14.06 12.20
C LEU A 25 -0.97 -14.54 10.79
N LEU A 26 -0.12 -14.30 9.79
CA LEU A 26 -0.39 -14.63 8.39
C LEU A 26 -0.40 -16.14 8.11
N VAL A 27 0.34 -16.93 8.89
CA VAL A 27 0.33 -18.40 8.81
C VAL A 27 -0.90 -18.97 9.52
N ALA A 28 -1.26 -18.40 10.66
CA ALA A 28 -2.30 -18.90 11.54
C ALA A 28 -3.73 -18.52 11.11
N GLN A 29 -3.91 -17.32 10.54
CA GLN A 29 -5.20 -16.67 10.41
C GLN A 29 -5.48 -16.19 8.97
N PRO A 30 -6.75 -16.11 8.56
CA PRO A 30 -7.11 -15.50 7.29
C PRO A 30 -6.81 -13.99 7.31
N LEU A 31 -6.67 -13.41 6.12
CA LEU A 31 -6.57 -11.96 5.98
C LEU A 31 -7.90 -11.28 6.40
N PRO A 32 -7.86 -10.15 7.12
CA PRO A 32 -9.07 -9.42 7.45
C PRO A 32 -9.73 -8.87 6.18
N ALA A 33 -11.05 -9.02 6.08
CA ALA A 33 -11.82 -8.51 4.93
C ALA A 33 -11.99 -6.98 4.95
N GLY A 34 -11.76 -6.36 6.11
CA GLY A 34 -11.93 -4.94 6.34
C GLY A 34 -11.25 -4.49 7.64
N PRO A 35 -11.30 -3.19 7.96
CA PRO A 35 -10.58 -2.61 9.10
C PRO A 35 -11.36 -2.69 10.42
N ARG A 36 -12.56 -3.29 10.47
CA ARG A 36 -13.43 -3.22 11.65
C ARG A 36 -13.09 -4.34 12.63
N VAL A 37 -12.69 -3.99 13.84
CA VAL A 37 -12.24 -4.94 14.86
C VAL A 37 -13.20 -4.92 16.04
N LEU A 38 -13.61 -6.10 16.49
CA LEU A 38 -14.25 -6.29 17.79
C LEU A 38 -13.18 -6.51 18.85
N VAL A 39 -13.21 -5.73 19.91
CA VAL A 39 -12.44 -6.01 21.13
C VAL A 39 -13.35 -6.73 22.12
N VAL A 40 -12.96 -7.93 22.56
CA VAL A 40 -13.65 -8.69 23.63
C VAL A 40 -12.73 -8.73 24.84
N THR A 41 -13.17 -8.28 26.01
CA THR A 41 -12.29 -8.15 27.19
C THR A 41 -12.98 -8.53 28.50
N ASN A 42 -12.23 -9.03 29.50
CA ASN A 42 -12.68 -9.06 30.91
C ASN A 42 -12.16 -7.89 31.75
N ALA A 43 -11.30 -7.05 31.17
CA ALA A 43 -10.61 -5.99 31.88
C ALA A 43 -10.68 -4.67 31.10
N THR A 44 -11.33 -3.68 31.70
CA THR A 44 -11.58 -2.38 31.05
C THR A 44 -10.28 -1.66 30.65
N GLY A 45 -9.26 -1.63 31.53
CA GLY A 45 -7.99 -0.93 31.25
C GLY A 45 -7.27 -1.48 30.02
N PRO A 46 -6.90 -2.77 29.99
CA PRO A 46 -6.33 -3.41 28.81
C PRO A 46 -7.23 -3.33 27.56
N GLY A 47 -8.55 -3.35 27.74
CA GLY A 47 -9.51 -3.12 26.64
C GLY A 47 -9.37 -1.74 26.00
N VAL A 48 -9.21 -0.68 26.80
CA VAL A 48 -8.98 0.69 26.29
C VAL A 48 -7.63 0.78 25.56
N VAL A 49 -6.56 0.20 26.12
CA VAL A 49 -5.25 0.16 25.47
C VAL A 49 -5.32 -0.56 24.12
N ALA A 50 -6.10 -1.65 24.04
CA ALA A 50 -6.34 -2.35 22.79
C ALA A 50 -7.05 -1.47 21.73
N VAL A 51 -8.03 -0.68 22.15
CA VAL A 51 -8.71 0.27 21.24
C VAL A 51 -7.71 1.29 20.70
N ASP A 52 -6.94 1.94 21.58
CA ASP A 52 -5.97 2.96 21.17
C ASP A 52 -4.91 2.38 20.22
N ALA A 53 -4.41 1.18 20.53
CA ALA A 53 -3.46 0.46 19.68
C ALA A 53 -4.03 0.18 18.28
N LEU A 54 -5.25 -0.34 18.20
CA LEU A 54 -5.93 -0.63 16.93
C LEU A 54 -6.13 0.64 16.08
N LEU A 55 -6.58 1.72 16.70
CA LEU A 55 -6.78 3.01 16.02
C LEU A 55 -5.44 3.56 15.49
N SER A 56 -4.36 3.41 16.25
CA SER A 56 -3.02 3.89 15.85
C SER A 56 -2.47 3.17 14.61
N GLU A 57 -2.90 1.94 14.37
CA GLU A 57 -2.49 1.10 13.23
C GLU A 57 -3.45 1.21 12.03
N GLY A 58 -4.38 2.19 12.07
CA GLY A 58 -5.32 2.48 10.98
C GLY A 58 -6.50 1.51 10.87
N LEU A 59 -6.75 0.74 11.92
CA LEU A 59 -7.96 -0.07 12.08
C LEU A 59 -9.07 0.76 12.73
N SER A 60 -10.27 0.20 12.83
CA SER A 60 -11.45 0.84 13.40
C SER A 60 -12.11 -0.06 14.43
N VAL A 61 -12.64 0.53 15.49
CA VAL A 61 -13.39 -0.16 16.55
C VAL A 61 -14.81 0.40 16.56
N PRO A 62 -15.68 -0.04 15.63
CA PRO A 62 -16.99 0.59 15.45
C PRO A 62 -17.92 0.28 16.61
N GLU A 63 -18.80 1.23 16.94
CA GLU A 63 -19.94 1.00 17.82
C GLU A 63 -20.83 -0.10 17.23
N LEU A 64 -21.24 -1.06 18.07
CA LEU A 64 -22.12 -2.13 17.62
C LEU A 64 -23.56 -1.60 17.44
N PRO A 65 -24.25 -1.95 16.34
CA PRO A 65 -25.66 -1.60 16.16
C PRO A 65 -26.51 -2.07 17.33
N LEU A 66 -27.56 -1.33 17.68
CA LEU A 66 -28.47 -1.69 18.78
C LEU A 66 -29.04 -3.10 18.62
N SER A 67 -29.37 -3.52 17.39
CA SER A 67 -29.82 -4.88 17.07
C SER A 67 -28.80 -5.95 17.47
N SER A 68 -27.51 -5.67 17.27
CA SER A 68 -26.43 -6.58 17.63
C SER A 68 -26.24 -6.64 19.15
N GLN A 69 -26.36 -5.50 19.83
CA GLN A 69 -26.34 -5.45 21.30
C GLN A 69 -27.54 -6.21 21.90
N GLU A 70 -28.71 -6.14 21.27
CA GLU A 70 -29.90 -6.90 21.68
C GLU A 70 -29.72 -8.41 21.54
N LEU A 71 -29.15 -8.87 20.41
CA LEU A 71 -28.84 -10.29 20.19
C LEU A 71 -27.82 -10.82 21.21
N LEU A 72 -26.79 -10.03 21.53
CA LEU A 72 -25.78 -10.40 22.52
C LEU A 72 -26.35 -10.46 23.94
N ARG A 73 -27.31 -9.58 24.28
CA ARG A 73 -27.86 -9.45 25.64
C ARG A 73 -28.46 -10.74 26.19
N SER A 74 -29.12 -11.55 25.35
CA SER A 74 -29.69 -12.83 25.81
C SER A 74 -28.63 -13.89 26.12
N GLY A 75 -27.47 -13.83 25.47
CA GLY A 75 -26.37 -14.76 25.67
C GLY A 75 -25.34 -14.30 26.70
N LEU A 76 -25.27 -12.99 26.97
CA LEU A 76 -24.27 -12.36 27.83
C LEU A 76 -24.95 -11.44 28.85
N PRO A 77 -25.80 -11.98 29.75
CA PRO A 77 -26.58 -11.16 30.70
C PRO A 77 -25.70 -10.41 31.70
N ASP A 78 -24.54 -10.95 32.04
CA ASP A 78 -23.62 -10.41 33.05
C ASP A 78 -22.50 -9.54 32.46
N ALA A 79 -22.49 -9.33 31.15
CA ALA A 79 -21.51 -8.46 30.50
C ALA A 79 -21.66 -7.01 31.00
N ARG A 80 -20.53 -6.38 31.36
CA ARG A 80 -20.48 -4.99 31.80
C ARG A 80 -20.81 -4.00 30.69
N SER A 81 -20.45 -4.32 29.46
CA SER A 81 -20.71 -3.50 28.28
C SER A 81 -20.93 -4.40 27.08
N LEU A 82 -22.05 -4.20 26.37
CA LEU A 82 -22.35 -4.84 25.08
C LEU A 82 -21.95 -3.98 23.87
N ARG A 83 -21.21 -2.89 24.12
CA ARG A 83 -20.67 -2.01 23.08
C ARG A 83 -19.36 -2.59 22.54
N ASN A 84 -18.60 -1.80 21.78
CA ASN A 84 -17.23 -2.14 21.39
C ASN A 84 -16.27 -1.17 22.09
N PRO A 85 -15.43 -1.63 23.04
CA PRO A 85 -15.20 -3.01 23.46
C PRO A 85 -16.38 -3.70 24.15
N LEU A 86 -16.51 -5.00 23.87
CA LEU A 86 -17.40 -5.93 24.56
C LEU A 86 -16.73 -6.35 25.87
N ASP A 87 -17.15 -5.74 26.98
CA ASP A 87 -16.59 -6.00 28.32
C ASP A 87 -17.44 -7.06 29.02
N LEU A 88 -16.92 -8.28 29.09
CA LEU A 88 -17.55 -9.43 29.75
C LEU A 88 -17.39 -9.38 31.28
N GLY A 89 -16.54 -8.50 31.81
CA GLY A 89 -16.24 -8.38 33.23
C GLY A 89 -15.27 -9.42 33.76
N ILE A 90 -14.69 -9.11 34.93
CA ILE A 90 -13.60 -9.87 35.56
C ILE A 90 -13.95 -11.32 35.96
N PHE A 91 -15.24 -11.63 36.09
CA PHE A 91 -15.75 -12.97 36.44
C PHE A 91 -16.36 -13.71 35.25
N ALA A 92 -16.11 -13.23 34.02
CA ALA A 92 -16.61 -13.86 32.81
C ALA A 92 -16.24 -15.35 32.76
N ALA A 93 -17.24 -16.19 32.51
CA ALA A 93 -17.04 -17.61 32.28
C ALA A 93 -16.49 -17.84 30.87
N GLY A 94 -15.90 -19.01 30.63
CA GLY A 94 -15.37 -19.33 29.29
C GLY A 94 -16.48 -19.42 28.23
N GLU A 95 -17.69 -19.81 28.63
CA GLU A 95 -18.88 -19.84 27.79
C GLU A 95 -19.28 -18.43 27.31
N ASP A 96 -19.00 -17.39 28.08
CA ASP A 96 -19.28 -16.01 27.68
C ASP A 96 -18.36 -15.58 26.52
N TYR A 97 -17.07 -15.94 26.61
CA TYR A 97 -16.15 -15.77 25.50
C TYR A 97 -16.57 -16.57 24.28
N GLN A 98 -17.00 -17.82 24.47
CA GLN A 98 -17.47 -18.66 23.38
C GLN A 98 -18.65 -18.01 22.65
N ARG A 99 -19.65 -17.49 23.37
CA ARG A 99 -20.80 -16.80 22.77
C ARG A 99 -20.39 -15.53 22.03
N ALA A 100 -19.50 -14.73 22.62
CA ALA A 100 -18.97 -13.51 21.99
C ALA A 100 -18.24 -13.83 20.68
N ILE A 101 -17.35 -14.83 20.68
CA ILE A 101 -16.58 -15.27 19.51
C ILE A 101 -17.52 -15.83 18.43
N GLN A 102 -18.49 -16.67 18.79
CA GLN A 102 -19.47 -17.23 17.86
C GLN A 102 -20.35 -16.15 17.21
N TRP A 103 -20.83 -15.18 17.99
CA TRP A 103 -21.58 -14.05 17.44
C TRP A 103 -20.72 -13.25 16.46
N ALA A 104 -19.48 -12.93 16.86
CA ALA A 104 -18.57 -12.15 16.06
C ALA A 104 -18.17 -12.87 14.75
N ALA A 105 -18.09 -14.20 14.75
CA ALA A 105 -17.88 -15.00 13.54
C ALA A 105 -19.03 -14.86 12.54
N GLY A 106 -20.28 -14.79 13.01
CA GLY A 106 -21.48 -14.79 12.16
C GLY A 106 -21.99 -13.40 11.73
N THR A 107 -21.61 -12.32 12.41
CA THR A 107 -22.11 -10.97 12.09
C THR A 107 -21.45 -10.35 10.84
N GLY A 108 -22.11 -9.40 10.18
CA GLY A 108 -21.49 -8.53 9.16
C GLY A 108 -20.83 -7.27 9.74
N ASP A 109 -20.93 -7.04 11.05
CA ASP A 109 -20.57 -5.77 11.70
C ASP A 109 -19.06 -5.55 11.86
N VAL A 110 -18.30 -6.64 11.93
CA VAL A 110 -16.84 -6.63 12.18
C VAL A 110 -16.12 -7.60 11.25
N ASP A 111 -14.84 -7.35 11.01
CA ASP A 111 -13.99 -8.07 10.07
C ASP A 111 -12.86 -8.85 10.77
N ALA A 112 -12.57 -8.55 12.04
CA ALA A 112 -11.54 -9.20 12.86
C ALA A 112 -11.91 -9.16 14.36
N LEU A 113 -11.28 -10.04 15.15
CA LEU A 113 -11.47 -10.11 16.60
C LEU A 113 -10.13 -9.98 17.34
N MET A 114 -10.10 -9.13 18.37
CA MET A 114 -9.03 -9.09 19.36
C MET A 114 -9.62 -9.44 20.72
N VAL A 115 -9.22 -10.58 21.27
CA VAL A 115 -9.64 -11.03 22.60
C VAL A 115 -8.58 -10.64 23.60
N VAL A 116 -8.93 -9.85 24.61
CA VAL A 116 -8.05 -9.44 25.70
C VAL A 116 -8.48 -10.17 26.96
N TRP A 117 -7.67 -11.10 27.43
CA TRP A 117 -7.97 -11.88 28.63
C TRP A 117 -6.87 -11.69 29.67
N ILE A 118 -7.26 -11.21 30.84
CA ILE A 118 -6.36 -11.08 32.00
C ILE A 118 -6.74 -12.16 33.01
N PRO A 119 -5.88 -13.17 33.25
CA PRO A 119 -6.12 -14.15 34.31
C PRO A 119 -6.15 -13.44 35.67
N LEU A 120 -7.21 -13.69 36.43
CA LEU A 120 -7.28 -13.35 37.85
C LEU A 120 -7.28 -14.64 38.64
N GLU A 121 -6.56 -14.69 39.75
CA GLU A 121 -6.56 -15.88 40.62
C GLU A 121 -7.94 -16.03 41.28
N SER A 122 -8.72 -17.00 40.82
CA SER A 122 -10.04 -17.29 41.37
C SER A 122 -10.45 -18.74 41.11
N PRO A 123 -11.35 -19.32 41.93
CA PRO A 123 -11.97 -20.60 41.62
C PRO A 123 -12.71 -20.51 40.28
N GLY A 124 -12.25 -21.26 39.27
CA GLY A 124 -12.83 -21.28 37.93
C GLY A 124 -11.95 -20.67 36.83
N THR A 125 -10.86 -19.98 37.16
CA THR A 125 -9.97 -19.37 36.15
C THR A 125 -9.42 -20.41 35.15
N SER A 126 -9.01 -21.58 35.62
CA SER A 126 -8.53 -22.66 34.75
C SER A 126 -9.63 -23.21 33.83
N GLN A 127 -10.88 -23.26 34.31
CA GLN A 127 -12.03 -23.68 33.50
C GLN A 127 -12.34 -22.63 32.42
N ALA A 128 -12.38 -21.35 32.80
CA ALA A 128 -12.58 -20.24 31.87
C ALA A 128 -11.47 -20.18 30.81
N GLN A 129 -10.21 -20.35 31.21
CA GLN A 129 -9.08 -20.44 30.30
C GLN A 129 -9.22 -21.62 29.32
N GLY A 130 -9.59 -22.80 29.82
CA GLY A 130 -9.80 -23.99 29.00
C GLY A 130 -10.89 -23.79 27.95
N ALA A 131 -12.05 -23.27 28.35
CA ALA A 131 -13.16 -23.01 27.44
C ALA A 131 -12.88 -21.86 26.45
N LEU A 132 -12.21 -20.78 26.89
CA LEU A 132 -11.73 -19.72 26.00
C LEU A 132 -10.77 -20.29 24.94
N ARG A 133 -9.80 -21.10 25.35
CA ARG A 133 -8.86 -21.76 24.43
C ARG A 133 -9.62 -22.63 23.42
N THR A 134 -10.59 -23.44 23.86
CA THR A 134 -11.41 -24.26 22.97
C THR A 134 -12.21 -23.42 21.97
N ALA A 135 -12.80 -22.30 22.41
CA ALA A 135 -13.55 -21.40 21.53
C ALA A 135 -12.64 -20.73 20.47
N LEU A 136 -11.47 -20.26 20.89
CA LEU A 136 -10.46 -19.68 19.99
C LEU A 136 -9.96 -20.70 18.96
N GLN A 137 -9.68 -21.93 19.41
CA GLN A 137 -9.26 -23.03 18.54
C GLN A 137 -10.34 -23.40 17.53
N ALA A 138 -11.60 -23.53 17.96
CA ALA A 138 -12.71 -23.82 17.07
C ALA A 138 -12.85 -22.75 15.97
N GLN A 139 -12.65 -21.48 16.32
CA GLN A 139 -12.68 -20.38 15.37
C GLN A 139 -11.45 -20.36 14.44
N ALA A 140 -10.27 -20.69 14.95
CA ALA A 140 -9.03 -20.77 14.18
C ALA A 140 -9.00 -21.98 13.21
N LEU A 141 -9.71 -23.06 13.53
CA LEU A 141 -9.81 -24.27 12.70
C LEU A 141 -11.06 -24.30 11.82
N ALA A 142 -12.04 -23.41 12.05
CA ALA A 142 -13.26 -23.34 11.23
C ALA A 142 -12.89 -23.19 9.74
N GLU A 143 -13.53 -23.92 8.84
CA GLU A 143 -13.33 -23.74 7.39
C GLU A 143 -14.52 -22.97 6.78
N GLY A 144 -14.27 -22.22 5.71
CA GLY A 144 -15.32 -21.59 4.92
C GLY A 144 -15.09 -20.12 4.57
N PRO A 145 -15.88 -19.58 3.62
CA PRO A 145 -15.83 -18.18 3.25
C PRO A 145 -16.29 -17.28 4.42
N GLY A 146 -15.67 -16.11 4.56
CA GLY A 146 -16.05 -15.15 5.60
C GLY A 146 -15.45 -15.41 6.99
N ARG A 147 -14.48 -16.33 7.11
CA ARG A 147 -13.66 -16.41 8.33
C ARG A 147 -12.98 -15.08 8.61
N LYS A 148 -12.85 -14.77 9.90
CA LYS A 148 -12.25 -13.53 10.40
C LYS A 148 -11.02 -13.88 11.21
N PRO A 149 -9.91 -13.13 11.09
CA PRO A 149 -8.75 -13.32 11.95
C PRO A 149 -9.11 -13.07 13.40
N ILE A 150 -8.58 -13.92 14.28
CA ILE A 150 -8.70 -13.81 15.73
C ILE A 150 -7.31 -13.79 16.37
N LEU A 151 -7.10 -12.86 17.30
CA LEU A 151 -5.88 -12.71 18.08
C LEU A 151 -6.22 -12.73 19.57
N LEU A 152 -5.32 -13.28 20.38
CA LEU A 152 -5.43 -13.26 21.83
C LEU A 152 -4.33 -12.37 22.44
N VAL A 153 -4.73 -11.50 23.35
CA VAL A 153 -3.84 -10.69 24.18
C VAL A 153 -3.98 -11.17 25.62
N THR A 154 -2.92 -11.72 26.18
CA THR A 154 -2.92 -12.31 27.53
C THR A 154 -1.50 -12.45 28.09
N SER A 155 -1.42 -12.60 29.40
CA SER A 155 -0.21 -13.08 30.08
C SER A 155 0.29 -14.41 29.47
N PRO A 156 1.62 -14.65 29.46
CA PRO A 156 2.20 -15.90 28.99
C PRO A 156 1.57 -17.13 29.66
N GLY A 157 1.35 -18.18 28.88
CA GLY A 157 0.78 -19.45 29.34
C GLY A 157 0.77 -20.48 28.22
N ASP A 158 0.36 -21.72 28.51
CA ASP A 158 0.20 -22.74 27.49
C ASP A 158 -1.10 -22.52 26.70
N TRP A 159 -0.95 -21.81 25.60
CA TRP A 159 -2.00 -21.55 24.61
C TRP A 159 -1.76 -22.34 23.32
N ALA A 160 -0.84 -23.33 23.35
CA ALA A 160 -0.54 -24.14 22.20
C ALA A 160 -1.81 -24.86 21.72
N VAL A 161 -1.97 -24.85 20.40
CA VAL A 161 -3.00 -25.64 19.73
C VAL A 161 -2.34 -26.96 19.35
N ASP A 162 -2.99 -28.08 19.69
CA ASP A 162 -2.46 -29.40 19.40
C ASP A 162 -2.08 -29.53 17.92
N SER A 163 -0.93 -30.20 17.71
CA SER A 163 -0.09 -30.39 16.52
C SER A 163 -0.72 -30.70 15.14
N ALA A 164 -2.04 -30.58 14.97
CA ALA A 164 -2.78 -30.82 13.74
C ALA A 164 -3.18 -29.56 12.94
N GLY A 165 -2.51 -28.42 13.13
CA GLY A 165 -2.34 -27.46 12.02
C GLY A 165 -2.96 -26.05 12.12
N GLY A 166 -3.06 -25.44 13.30
CA GLY A 166 -3.24 -23.98 13.36
C GLY A 166 -2.77 -23.41 14.69
N SER A 167 -1.77 -22.54 14.70
CA SER A 167 -1.43 -21.75 15.90
C SER A 167 -2.46 -20.64 16.11
N LEU A 168 -2.65 -20.22 17.34
CA LEU A 168 -3.38 -18.99 17.65
C LEU A 168 -2.34 -17.89 17.90
N PRO A 169 -2.43 -16.72 17.23
CA PRO A 169 -1.54 -15.60 17.54
C PRO A 169 -1.81 -15.09 18.96
N VAL A 170 -0.85 -15.31 19.85
CA VAL A 170 -0.94 -14.89 21.26
C VAL A 170 0.11 -13.83 21.54
N HIS A 171 -0.35 -12.65 21.95
CA HIS A 171 0.52 -11.53 22.29
C HIS A 171 0.40 -11.16 23.76
N HIS A 172 1.47 -10.62 24.33
CA HIS A 172 1.47 -10.15 25.73
C HIS A 172 0.84 -8.78 25.90
N PHE A 173 0.89 -7.96 24.86
CA PHE A 173 0.43 -6.59 24.86
C PHE A 173 -0.48 -6.33 23.66
N PRO A 174 -1.46 -5.40 23.77
CA PRO A 174 -2.33 -5.07 22.64
C PRO A 174 -1.59 -4.42 21.46
N GLU A 175 -0.51 -3.69 21.69
CA GLU A 175 0.20 -2.91 20.67
C GLU A 175 0.85 -3.80 19.58
N PRO A 176 1.63 -4.85 19.91
CA PRO A 176 2.13 -5.78 18.90
C PRO A 176 1.00 -6.50 18.13
N ALA A 177 -0.07 -6.90 18.83
CA ALA A 177 -1.22 -7.56 18.22
C ALA A 177 -1.93 -6.64 17.21
N ALA A 178 -2.16 -5.38 17.59
CA ALA A 178 -2.75 -4.36 16.72
C ALA A 178 -1.86 -4.08 15.51
N ARG A 179 -0.54 -4.01 15.71
CA ARG A 179 0.44 -3.79 14.62
C ARG A 179 0.44 -4.92 13.61
N ALA A 180 0.48 -6.17 14.07
CA ALA A 180 0.40 -7.35 13.21
C ALA A 180 -0.91 -7.34 12.40
N LEU A 181 -2.06 -7.09 13.05
CA LEU A 181 -3.36 -7.02 12.38
C LEU A 181 -3.44 -5.85 11.39
N GLY A 182 -2.89 -4.69 11.72
CA GLY A 182 -2.84 -3.52 10.84
C GLY A 182 -1.95 -3.74 9.60
N LEU A 183 -0.82 -4.42 9.77
CA LEU A 183 0.02 -4.88 8.66
C LEU A 183 -0.71 -5.91 7.77
N ALA A 184 -1.38 -6.89 8.37
CA ALA A 184 -2.18 -7.87 7.65
C ALA A 184 -3.32 -7.23 6.86
N TRP A 185 -4.01 -6.23 7.43
CA TRP A 185 -5.03 -5.44 6.73
C TRP A 185 -4.46 -4.64 5.56
N ARG A 186 -3.31 -3.98 5.74
CA ARG A 186 -2.64 -3.28 4.62
C ARG A 186 -2.33 -4.22 3.47
N TYR A 187 -1.84 -5.42 3.77
CA TYR A 187 -1.58 -6.45 2.77
C TYR A 187 -2.86 -6.98 2.11
N ALA A 188 -3.91 -7.23 2.89
CA ALA A 188 -5.22 -7.64 2.36
C ALA A 188 -5.80 -6.61 1.39
N ARG A 189 -5.72 -5.33 1.75
CA ARG A 189 -6.14 -4.21 0.90
C ARG A 189 -5.30 -4.10 -0.37
N TRP A 190 -3.98 -4.24 -0.27
CA TRP A 190 -3.11 -4.24 -1.43
C TRP A 190 -3.45 -5.41 -2.36
N ARG A 191 -3.57 -6.62 -1.83
CA ARG A 191 -3.87 -7.86 -2.59
C ARG A 191 -5.25 -7.84 -3.25
N SER A 192 -6.23 -7.15 -2.66
CA SER A 192 -7.58 -7.01 -3.21
C SER A 192 -7.70 -5.87 -4.23
N THR A 193 -6.67 -5.04 -4.38
CA THR A 193 -6.65 -4.00 -5.41
C THR A 193 -6.56 -4.69 -6.79
N PRO A 194 -7.57 -4.52 -7.67
CA PRO A 194 -7.53 -5.15 -8.98
C PRO A 194 -6.30 -4.68 -9.77
N PRO A 195 -5.58 -5.57 -10.47
CA PRO A 195 -4.53 -5.14 -11.39
C PRO A 195 -5.18 -4.28 -12.47
N GLY A 196 -4.82 -2.99 -12.51
CA GLY A 196 -5.30 -2.08 -13.54
C GLY A 196 -4.77 -2.45 -14.92
N SER A 197 -5.25 -1.77 -15.96
CA SER A 197 -4.68 -1.88 -17.31
C SER A 197 -3.61 -0.82 -17.53
N VAL A 198 -2.54 -1.20 -18.23
CA VAL A 198 -1.60 -0.24 -18.81
C VAL A 198 -2.31 0.47 -19.97
N PRO A 199 -2.27 1.81 -20.04
CA PRO A 199 -2.98 2.58 -21.06
C PRO A 199 -2.42 2.33 -22.46
N VAL A 200 -3.32 2.35 -23.46
CA VAL A 200 -2.97 2.22 -24.88
C VAL A 200 -3.20 3.54 -25.59
N PHE A 201 -2.13 4.11 -26.16
CA PHE A 201 -2.17 5.35 -26.93
C PHE A 201 -2.28 5.03 -28.43
N ARG A 202 -3.50 4.91 -28.94
CA ARG A 202 -3.78 4.49 -30.34
C ARG A 202 -3.50 5.58 -31.38
N GLU A 203 -3.53 6.82 -30.94
CA GLU A 203 -3.18 8.00 -31.71
C GLU A 203 -1.69 8.10 -32.01
N LEU A 204 -0.85 7.33 -31.31
CA LEU A 204 0.60 7.32 -31.50
C LEU A 204 1.02 6.20 -32.46
N SER A 205 2.01 6.49 -33.29
CA SER A 205 2.65 5.49 -34.15
C SER A 205 3.90 4.94 -33.48
N TRP A 206 3.74 3.84 -32.74
CA TRP A 206 4.83 3.14 -32.07
C TRP A 206 5.92 2.68 -33.05
N ASP A 207 5.55 2.25 -34.25
CA ASP A 207 6.52 1.88 -35.31
C ASP A 207 7.41 3.05 -35.74
N ARG A 208 6.84 4.26 -35.87
CA ARG A 208 7.63 5.46 -36.21
C ARG A 208 8.56 5.86 -35.07
N LEU A 209 8.10 5.74 -33.83
CA LEU A 209 8.94 5.97 -32.64
C LEU A 209 10.11 4.97 -32.58
N ARG A 210 9.85 3.68 -32.83
CA ARG A 210 10.89 2.64 -32.90
C ARG A 210 11.93 2.96 -33.97
N LEU A 211 11.49 3.29 -35.19
CA LEU A 211 12.40 3.64 -36.29
C LEU A 211 13.29 4.84 -35.94
N HIS A 212 12.72 5.87 -35.31
CA HIS A 212 13.48 7.05 -34.88
C HIS A 212 14.52 6.70 -33.81
N LEU A 213 14.11 5.93 -32.78
CA LEU A 213 15.02 5.50 -31.71
C LEU A 213 16.11 4.55 -32.23
N ASP A 214 15.79 3.61 -33.11
CA ASP A 214 16.78 2.69 -33.68
C ASP A 214 17.84 3.43 -34.50
N ALA A 215 17.45 4.46 -35.26
CA ALA A 215 18.41 5.30 -35.99
C ALA A 215 19.40 5.99 -35.04
N ILE A 216 18.92 6.46 -33.88
CA ILE A 216 19.74 7.10 -32.83
C ILE A 216 20.66 6.07 -32.17
N ARG A 217 20.20 4.84 -31.96
CA ARG A 217 21.00 3.76 -31.37
C ARG A 217 22.07 3.23 -32.31
N GLN A 218 21.81 3.22 -33.61
CA GLN A 218 22.77 2.76 -34.63
C GLN A 218 23.98 3.67 -34.78
N ARG A 219 23.84 4.98 -34.48
CA ARG A 219 24.94 5.94 -34.45
C ARG A 219 25.70 5.99 -33.11
N GLY A 220 25.43 5.05 -32.19
CA GLY A 220 26.09 4.94 -30.89
C GLY A 220 25.22 5.28 -29.66
N GLY A 221 23.93 5.56 -29.83
CA GLY A 221 23.03 5.88 -28.73
C GLY A 221 23.38 7.20 -28.03
N GLY A 222 23.24 7.22 -26.71
CA GLY A 222 23.52 8.40 -25.88
C GLY A 222 22.34 9.37 -25.77
N GLU A 223 22.64 10.59 -25.31
CA GLU A 223 21.64 11.65 -25.17
C GLU A 223 21.20 12.18 -26.54
N LEU A 224 19.89 12.35 -26.70
CA LEU A 224 19.32 12.86 -27.95
C LEU A 224 19.68 14.33 -28.15
N THR A 225 19.93 14.68 -29.42
CA THR A 225 20.13 16.07 -29.82
C THR A 225 18.81 16.86 -29.72
N PRO A 226 18.85 18.20 -29.63
CA PRO A 226 17.62 19.01 -29.57
C PRO A 226 16.63 18.73 -30.71
N LEU A 227 17.12 18.49 -31.93
CA LEU A 227 16.28 18.19 -33.09
C LEU A 227 15.60 16.82 -32.96
N GLU A 228 16.29 15.83 -32.40
CA GLU A 228 15.74 14.48 -32.20
C GLU A 228 14.73 14.42 -31.06
N LEU A 229 14.98 15.20 -29.99
CA LEU A 229 14.01 15.40 -28.92
C LEU A 229 12.75 16.06 -29.47
N GLU A 230 12.87 17.05 -30.35
CA GLU A 230 11.75 17.76 -30.97
C GLU A 230 10.91 16.83 -31.85
N GLU A 231 11.57 16.03 -32.67
CA GLU A 231 10.90 15.03 -33.49
C GLU A 231 10.20 13.97 -32.64
N LEU A 232 10.82 13.49 -31.56
CA LEU A 232 10.21 12.51 -30.66
C LEU A 232 9.01 13.10 -29.92
N ALA A 233 9.12 14.32 -29.38
CA ALA A 233 8.02 15.01 -28.74
C ALA A 233 6.83 15.18 -29.70
N ARG A 234 7.10 15.58 -30.95
CA ARG A 234 6.09 15.68 -32.01
C ARG A 234 5.40 14.35 -32.29
N LEU A 235 6.17 13.26 -32.40
CA LEU A 235 5.62 11.90 -32.61
C LEU A 235 4.77 11.43 -31.42
N CYS A 236 5.10 11.86 -30.20
CA CYS A 236 4.37 11.60 -28.96
C CYS A 236 3.18 12.55 -28.73
N GLY A 237 2.97 13.55 -29.60
CA GLY A 237 1.94 14.59 -29.41
C GLY A 237 2.20 15.51 -28.22
N LEU A 238 3.46 15.63 -27.78
CA LEU A 238 3.93 16.56 -26.75
C LEU A 238 4.31 17.89 -27.43
N GLN A 239 3.95 19.02 -26.81
CA GLN A 239 4.29 20.35 -27.34
C GLN A 239 5.53 20.95 -26.67
N GLY A 240 6.41 21.53 -27.49
CA GLY A 240 7.50 22.39 -27.04
C GLY A 240 8.79 21.62 -26.80
N VAL A 241 9.69 21.67 -27.78
CA VAL A 241 11.09 21.30 -27.57
C VAL A 241 11.95 22.46 -28.01
N GLY A 242 12.91 22.81 -27.17
CA GLY A 242 13.96 23.75 -27.51
C GLY A 242 14.55 24.43 -26.27
N PRO A 243 15.88 24.67 -26.24
CA PRO A 243 16.55 25.41 -25.17
C PRO A 243 16.05 26.86 -25.02
N HIS A 244 15.20 27.34 -25.93
CA HIS A 244 14.65 28.69 -25.96
C HIS A 244 13.26 28.83 -25.34
N LEU A 245 12.56 27.72 -25.05
CA LEU A 245 11.18 27.77 -24.53
C LEU A 245 11.08 27.64 -23.01
N TRP A 246 12.07 27.06 -22.35
CA TRP A 246 12.09 26.95 -20.89
C TRP A 246 13.44 27.32 -20.32
N THR A 247 13.47 28.39 -19.53
CA THR A 247 14.70 28.99 -19.00
C THR A 247 15.17 28.36 -17.68
N GLY A 248 14.44 27.37 -17.16
CA GLY A 248 14.68 26.80 -15.83
C GLY A 248 14.36 27.74 -14.67
N LYS A 249 13.82 28.94 -14.96
CA LYS A 249 13.42 29.95 -13.98
C LYS A 249 11.93 29.91 -13.67
N GLU A 250 11.17 29.20 -14.48
CA GLU A 250 9.75 28.96 -14.25
C GLU A 250 9.56 27.70 -13.45
N ALA A 251 8.54 27.72 -12.63
CA ALA A 251 8.22 26.60 -11.80
C ALA A 251 7.38 25.56 -12.56
N ALA A 252 7.69 24.28 -12.33
CA ALA A 252 7.22 23.17 -13.14
C ALA A 252 7.14 21.87 -12.33
N LEU A 253 6.23 20.98 -12.74
CA LEU A 253 6.28 19.58 -12.34
C LEU A 253 7.31 18.87 -13.22
N GLU A 254 8.36 18.36 -12.61
CA GLU A 254 9.38 17.54 -13.25
C GLU A 254 9.02 16.06 -13.11
N VAL A 255 9.07 15.33 -14.22
CA VAL A 255 9.00 13.87 -14.22
C VAL A 255 10.31 13.35 -14.77
N SER A 256 10.98 12.51 -13.99
CA SER A 256 12.20 11.83 -14.42
C SER A 256 12.04 10.33 -14.34
N VAL A 257 12.64 9.61 -15.26
CA VAL A 257 12.76 8.15 -15.23
C VAL A 257 14.23 7.79 -15.16
N GLY A 258 14.57 6.88 -14.25
CA GLY A 258 15.91 6.31 -14.14
C GLY A 258 15.95 5.11 -13.21
N GLY A 259 17.13 4.51 -13.06
CA GLY A 259 17.36 3.43 -12.11
C GLY A 259 17.64 3.93 -10.69
N THR A 260 17.31 3.09 -9.72
CA THR A 260 17.79 3.15 -8.33
C THR A 260 18.63 1.91 -8.05
N ASP A 261 19.30 1.85 -6.89
CA ASP A 261 20.10 0.67 -6.51
C ASP A 261 19.28 -0.63 -6.39
N ALA A 262 17.96 -0.52 -6.18
CA ALA A 262 17.07 -1.67 -5.95
C ALA A 262 16.02 -1.89 -7.05
N PHE A 263 15.62 -0.84 -7.78
CA PHE A 263 14.56 -0.88 -8.79
C PHE A 263 14.97 -0.08 -10.02
N SER A 264 14.70 -0.63 -11.21
CA SER A 264 14.83 0.08 -12.48
C SER A 264 13.87 -0.52 -13.51
N PRO A 265 13.16 0.28 -14.31
CA PRO A 265 13.09 1.74 -14.26
C PRO A 265 12.12 2.25 -13.18
N VAL A 266 12.45 3.40 -12.58
CA VAL A 266 11.61 4.11 -11.60
C VAL A 266 11.33 5.51 -12.10
N MET A 267 10.07 5.90 -12.10
CA MET A 267 9.64 7.26 -12.36
C MET A 267 9.57 8.05 -11.04
N THR A 268 10.09 9.26 -11.04
CA THR A 268 10.07 10.20 -9.89
C THR A 268 9.41 11.49 -10.32
N LEU A 269 8.52 12.03 -9.47
CA LEU A 269 7.96 13.37 -9.65
C LEU A 269 8.54 14.34 -8.62
N ALA A 270 8.88 15.54 -9.08
CA ALA A 270 9.37 16.63 -8.25
C ALA A 270 8.71 17.94 -8.68
N VAL A 271 8.54 18.87 -7.74
CA VAL A 271 8.13 20.24 -8.06
C VAL A 271 9.38 21.10 -8.03
N ASN A 272 9.67 21.75 -9.16
CA ASN A 272 10.73 22.73 -9.25
C ASN A 272 10.12 24.12 -9.09
N VAL A 273 10.55 24.86 -8.07
CA VAL A 273 10.18 26.26 -7.80
C VAL A 273 11.47 27.06 -7.61
N PRO A 274 12.09 27.56 -8.69
CA PRO A 274 13.42 28.14 -8.63
C PRO A 274 13.57 29.20 -7.52
N PRO A 275 14.64 29.13 -6.70
CA PRO A 275 15.81 28.24 -6.82
C PRO A 275 15.65 26.86 -6.16
N LEU A 276 14.48 26.54 -5.61
CA LEU A 276 14.23 25.32 -4.84
C LEU A 276 13.65 24.20 -5.71
N ARG A 277 14.33 23.05 -5.75
CA ARG A 277 13.78 21.81 -6.27
C ARG A 277 13.33 20.94 -5.10
N VAL A 278 12.04 20.65 -5.03
CA VAL A 278 11.44 19.86 -3.95
C VAL A 278 10.96 18.53 -4.51
N GLU A 279 11.63 17.44 -4.13
CA GLU A 279 11.09 16.11 -4.37
C GLU A 279 9.83 15.93 -3.52
N LEU A 280 8.74 15.53 -4.16
CA LEU A 280 7.49 15.32 -3.45
C LEU A 280 7.55 13.99 -2.69
N PRO A 281 7.12 13.95 -1.42
CA PRO A 281 7.12 12.72 -0.65
C PRO A 281 6.22 11.67 -1.31
N ARG A 282 6.71 10.43 -1.38
CA ARG A 282 5.98 9.26 -1.92
C ARG A 282 5.55 9.35 -3.40
N GLN A 283 6.20 10.19 -4.20
CA GLN A 283 5.97 10.30 -5.64
C GLN A 283 7.02 9.56 -6.47
N ARG A 284 7.24 8.28 -6.14
CA ARG A 284 8.05 7.35 -6.96
C ARG A 284 7.21 6.16 -7.38
N TRP A 285 7.39 5.72 -8.62
CA TRP A 285 6.54 4.71 -9.25
C TRP A 285 7.37 3.68 -10.02
N ILE A 286 7.13 2.40 -9.75
CA ILE A 286 7.60 1.29 -10.57
C ILE A 286 6.82 1.33 -11.89
N LEU A 287 7.52 1.18 -13.01
CA LEU A 287 6.92 1.18 -14.33
C LEU A 287 6.72 -0.26 -14.84
N PRO A 288 5.71 -0.51 -15.70
CA PRO A 288 4.69 0.44 -16.16
C PRO A 288 3.63 0.72 -15.08
N ILE A 289 3.12 1.96 -15.03
CA ILE A 289 1.96 2.33 -14.25
C ILE A 289 0.66 2.09 -15.01
N THR A 290 -0.37 1.68 -14.28
CA THR A 290 -1.73 1.43 -14.77
C THR A 290 -2.59 2.68 -14.71
N GLU A 291 -3.76 2.65 -15.37
CA GLU A 291 -4.72 3.77 -15.31
C GLU A 291 -5.15 4.15 -13.89
N PRO A 292 -5.54 3.21 -12.99
CA PRO A 292 -5.90 3.53 -11.61
C PRO A 292 -4.74 4.13 -10.79
N GLU A 293 -3.51 3.70 -11.09
CA GLU A 293 -2.30 4.26 -10.46
C GLU A 293 -2.04 5.68 -10.94
N GLY A 294 -2.27 5.97 -12.23
CA GLY A 294 -2.26 7.32 -12.78
C GLY A 294 -3.27 8.27 -12.10
N GLU A 295 -4.49 7.79 -11.82
CA GLU A 295 -5.47 8.58 -11.05
C GLU A 295 -5.02 8.80 -9.60
N THR A 296 -4.46 7.77 -8.97
CA THR A 296 -3.93 7.86 -7.60
C THR A 296 -2.79 8.86 -7.51
N LEU A 297 -1.91 8.90 -8.51
CA LEU A 297 -0.81 9.86 -8.62
C LEU A 297 -1.34 11.29 -8.63
N VAL A 298 -2.27 11.59 -9.53
CA VAL A 298 -2.89 12.92 -9.61
C VAL A 298 -3.56 13.30 -8.31
N ARG A 299 -4.37 12.39 -7.73
CA ARG A 299 -5.05 12.67 -6.46
C ARG A 299 -4.06 13.03 -5.35
N ARG A 300 -2.92 12.32 -5.26
CA ARG A 300 -1.86 12.65 -4.30
C ARG A 300 -1.25 14.03 -4.54
N LEU A 301 -1.13 14.44 -5.81
CA LEU A 301 -0.68 15.80 -6.14
C LEU A 301 -1.70 16.88 -5.77
N GLU A 302 -3.00 16.58 -5.84
CA GLU A 302 -4.07 17.50 -5.40
C GLU A 302 -4.21 17.57 -3.87
N GLU A 303 -3.83 16.51 -3.15
CA GLU A 303 -3.82 16.45 -1.69
C GLU A 303 -2.60 17.17 -1.09
N ASP A 304 -1.45 17.17 -1.77
CA ASP A 304 -0.23 17.85 -1.32
C ASP A 304 -0.35 19.39 -1.43
N PRO A 305 -0.15 20.15 -0.33
CA PRO A 305 -0.35 21.61 -0.34
C PRO A 305 0.55 22.35 -1.33
N VAL A 306 1.79 21.86 -1.54
CA VAL A 306 2.71 22.48 -2.48
C VAL A 306 2.12 22.28 -3.85
N SER A 307 1.99 21.05 -4.36
CA SER A 307 1.54 20.79 -5.74
C SER A 307 0.08 21.18 -6.01
N ARG A 308 -0.81 21.14 -5.01
CA ARG A 308 -2.20 21.59 -5.13
C ARG A 308 -2.31 23.03 -5.61
N SER A 309 -1.46 23.92 -5.11
CA SER A 309 -1.49 25.34 -5.51
C SER A 309 -1.16 25.57 -7.00
N TRP A 310 -0.65 24.54 -7.69
CA TRP A 310 -0.23 24.55 -9.10
C TRP A 310 -1.19 23.79 -10.01
N ILE A 311 -1.81 22.73 -9.47
CA ILE A 311 -2.60 21.77 -10.25
C ILE A 311 -4.10 21.98 -10.04
N SER A 312 -4.51 22.51 -8.88
CA SER A 312 -5.91 22.74 -8.57
C SER A 312 -6.47 23.96 -9.30
N GLY A 313 -7.67 23.83 -9.88
CA GLY A 313 -8.43 24.93 -10.48
C GLY A 313 -8.70 24.81 -11.97
N ASP A 314 -7.97 23.96 -12.70
CA ASP A 314 -8.20 23.70 -14.12
C ASP A 314 -8.21 22.18 -14.44
N PRO A 315 -9.39 21.59 -14.70
CA PRO A 315 -9.52 20.18 -15.09
C PRO A 315 -8.66 19.77 -16.30
N SER A 316 -8.33 20.72 -17.19
CA SER A 316 -7.48 20.45 -18.35
C SER A 316 -6.03 20.16 -17.95
N SER A 317 -5.57 20.75 -16.84
CA SER A 317 -4.21 20.58 -16.33
C SER A 317 -4.02 19.22 -15.65
N VAL A 318 -5.02 18.78 -14.88
CA VAL A 318 -5.05 17.43 -14.29
C VAL A 318 -5.02 16.33 -15.36
N ALA A 319 -5.91 16.41 -16.35
CA ALA A 319 -5.98 15.42 -17.43
C ALA A 319 -4.66 15.34 -18.21
N ARG A 320 -3.97 16.48 -18.38
CA ARG A 320 -2.68 16.57 -19.05
C ARG A 320 -1.57 15.90 -18.25
N ILE A 321 -1.43 16.20 -16.96
CA ILE A 321 -0.44 15.57 -16.09
C ILE A 321 -0.62 14.05 -16.10
N ARG A 322 -1.86 13.58 -15.92
CA ARG A 322 -2.19 12.16 -15.97
C ARG A 322 -1.74 11.53 -17.29
N ARG A 323 -2.12 12.15 -18.42
CA ARG A 323 -1.77 11.67 -19.75
C ARG A 323 -0.25 11.62 -19.96
N SER A 324 0.48 12.67 -19.60
CA SER A 324 1.94 12.75 -19.77
C SER A 324 2.68 11.69 -18.97
N VAL A 325 2.29 11.49 -17.72
CA VAL A 325 2.90 10.47 -16.85
C VAL A 325 2.62 9.06 -17.37
N LEU A 326 1.37 8.77 -17.74
CA LEU A 326 0.99 7.49 -18.34
C LEU A 326 1.72 7.24 -19.68
N LEU A 327 1.91 8.29 -20.48
CA LEU A 327 2.64 8.20 -21.76
C LEU A 327 4.11 7.89 -21.53
N VAL A 328 4.77 8.57 -20.60
CA VAL A 328 6.19 8.28 -20.26
C VAL A 328 6.37 6.88 -19.74
N SER A 329 5.46 6.43 -18.87
CA SER A 329 5.44 5.05 -18.42
C SER A 329 5.35 4.08 -19.60
N ARG A 330 4.45 4.34 -20.56
CA ARG A 330 4.29 3.46 -21.72
C ARG A 330 5.48 3.52 -22.68
N LEU A 331 6.09 4.69 -22.86
CA LEU A 331 7.30 4.85 -23.67
C LEU A 331 8.44 3.97 -23.14
N VAL A 332 8.68 4.00 -21.83
CA VAL A 332 9.75 3.21 -21.20
C VAL A 332 9.46 1.71 -21.26
N ASP A 333 8.19 1.32 -21.16
CA ASP A 333 7.73 -0.07 -21.29
C ASP A 333 7.90 -0.62 -22.72
N GLU A 334 7.57 0.19 -23.74
CA GLU A 334 7.72 -0.16 -25.17
C GLU A 334 9.19 -0.13 -25.66
N PHE A 335 10.00 0.74 -25.06
CA PHE A 335 11.39 0.96 -25.43
C PHE A 335 12.33 0.74 -24.23
N PRO A 336 12.61 -0.52 -23.84
CA PRO A 336 13.51 -0.84 -22.72
C PRO A 336 14.95 -0.31 -22.89
N GLU A 337 15.34 0.03 -24.12
CA GLU A 337 16.60 0.72 -24.44
C GLU A 337 16.72 2.14 -23.87
N LEU A 338 15.62 2.76 -23.44
CA LEU A 338 15.58 4.06 -22.79
C LEU A 338 16.15 3.95 -21.37
N GLU A 339 17.34 4.49 -21.14
CA GLU A 339 17.96 4.48 -19.80
C GLU A 339 17.40 5.58 -18.89
N GLY A 340 16.86 6.63 -19.49
CA GLY A 340 16.16 7.66 -18.74
C GLY A 340 15.58 8.74 -19.63
N LEU A 341 14.68 9.49 -18.99
CA LEU A 341 13.86 10.52 -19.61
C LEU A 341 13.61 11.59 -18.56
N GLU A 342 13.72 12.85 -18.95
CA GLU A 342 13.33 14.00 -18.14
C GLU A 342 12.34 14.85 -18.93
N LEU A 343 11.21 15.17 -18.31
CA LEU A 343 10.24 16.11 -18.83
C LEU A 343 9.84 17.14 -17.77
N SER A 344 9.32 18.27 -18.23
CA SER A 344 8.77 19.31 -17.38
C SER A 344 7.40 19.74 -17.87
N ILE A 345 6.50 19.96 -16.92
CA ILE A 345 5.16 20.47 -17.15
C ILE A 345 5.09 21.82 -16.44
N PRO A 346 5.31 22.95 -17.14
CA PRO A 346 5.29 24.29 -16.56
C PRO A 346 3.92 24.67 -16.00
N ALA A 347 3.94 25.53 -14.99
CA ALA A 347 2.73 26.07 -14.41
C ALA A 347 2.05 27.09 -15.33
N GLY A 348 0.72 27.03 -15.47
CA GLY A 348 -0.08 28.11 -16.07
C GLY A 348 -0.10 28.21 -17.59
N GLU A 349 0.71 27.43 -18.32
CA GLU A 349 0.64 27.39 -19.79
C GLU A 349 -0.30 26.27 -20.27
N PRO A 350 -1.39 26.57 -20.99
CA PRO A 350 -2.22 25.56 -21.63
C PRO A 350 -1.50 24.96 -22.86
N GLY A 351 -0.60 23.98 -22.63
CA GLY A 351 -0.01 23.17 -23.70
C GLY A 351 1.39 22.59 -23.44
N GLY A 352 2.20 23.22 -22.59
CA GLY A 352 3.65 22.89 -22.50
C GLY A 352 3.94 21.60 -21.76
N VAL A 353 4.17 20.49 -22.45
CA VAL A 353 4.86 19.32 -21.87
C VAL A 353 6.19 19.22 -22.58
N ILE A 354 7.23 19.66 -21.88
CA ILE A 354 8.55 19.87 -22.47
C ILE A 354 9.41 18.66 -22.17
N LEU A 355 9.74 17.90 -23.22
CA LEU A 355 10.74 16.84 -23.12
C LEU A 355 12.14 17.48 -23.06
N ARG A 356 12.82 17.34 -21.92
CA ARG A 356 14.09 18.02 -21.64
C ARG A 356 15.29 17.19 -22.07
N ARG A 357 15.30 15.93 -21.67
CA ARG A 357 16.40 15.00 -21.92
C ARG A 357 15.84 13.61 -22.13
N LEU A 358 16.50 12.85 -22.98
CA LEU A 358 16.23 11.44 -23.21
C LEU A 358 17.54 10.82 -23.67
N TRP A 359 17.87 9.63 -23.17
CA TRP A 359 19.07 8.93 -23.56
C TRP A 359 18.85 7.43 -23.69
N THR A 360 19.53 6.84 -24.67
CA THR A 360 19.36 5.43 -25.07
C THR A 360 20.67 4.66 -24.97
N THR A 361 20.58 3.36 -24.70
CA THR A 361 21.72 2.43 -24.90
C THR A 361 22.06 2.29 -26.39
N PRO A 362 23.34 2.16 -26.76
CA PRO A 362 23.73 1.79 -28.12
C PRO A 362 23.13 0.46 -28.55
N THR A 363 23.08 0.21 -29.85
CA THR A 363 22.74 -1.12 -30.38
C THR A 363 23.84 -2.10 -29.95
N PRO A 364 23.51 -3.30 -29.41
CA PRO A 364 24.54 -4.28 -29.10
C PRO A 364 25.30 -4.64 -30.38
N GLU A 365 26.61 -4.43 -30.42
CA GLU A 365 27.45 -4.91 -31.51
C GLU A 365 27.32 -6.44 -31.56
N GLY A 366 26.95 -6.99 -32.71
CA GLY A 366 26.56 -8.39 -32.82
C GLY A 366 27.63 -9.37 -32.31
N GLY A 367 27.31 -10.08 -31.23
CA GLY A 367 28.06 -11.27 -30.81
C GLY A 367 28.05 -11.55 -29.30
N GLY A 368 27.20 -12.48 -28.87
CA GLY A 368 27.40 -13.26 -27.65
C GLY A 368 26.85 -12.65 -26.36
N ALA A 369 25.99 -13.41 -25.69
CA ALA A 369 25.49 -13.11 -24.35
C ALA A 369 26.64 -12.87 -23.37
N SER A 370 26.72 -11.65 -22.82
CA SER A 370 27.18 -11.41 -21.45
C SER A 370 26.72 -10.02 -21.02
N ALA A 371 25.69 -9.96 -20.20
CA ALA A 371 25.27 -8.74 -19.53
C ALA A 371 26.36 -8.31 -18.53
N THR A 372 27.10 -7.27 -18.86
CA THR A 372 27.91 -6.53 -17.90
C THR A 372 27.53 -5.06 -17.99
N VAL A 373 26.78 -4.61 -16.98
CA VAL A 373 26.43 -3.21 -16.72
C VAL A 373 27.73 -2.40 -16.65
N PRO A 374 27.91 -1.32 -17.44
CA PRO A 374 29.10 -0.49 -17.30
C PRO A 374 29.00 0.31 -16.01
N ALA A 375 30.04 0.22 -15.18
CA ALA A 375 30.19 1.04 -13.98
C ALA A 375 30.17 2.53 -14.35
N ARG A 376 29.19 3.26 -13.80
CA ARG A 376 29.16 4.73 -13.84
C ARG A 376 30.44 5.26 -13.17
N ARG A 377 31.19 6.12 -13.88
CA ARG A 377 32.30 6.88 -13.29
C ARG A 377 31.74 8.02 -12.39
N PRO A 378 32.49 8.38 -11.33
CA PRO A 378 31.99 9.11 -10.16
C PRO A 378 31.53 10.54 -10.44
#